data_AF-A0A8J3G435-F1
#
_entry.id   AF-A0A8J3G435-F1
#
_cell.length_a   1.000
_cell.length_b   1.000
_cell.length_c   1.000
_cell.angle_alpha   90.00
_cell.angle_beta   90.00
_cell.angle_gamma   90.00
#
_symmetry.space_group_name_H-M   'P 1'
#
loop_
_entity.id
_entity.type
_entity.pdbx_description
1 polymer ?
#
loop_
_entity_poly.entity_id
_entity_poly.type
_entity_poly.pdbx_seq_one_letter_code
_entity_poly.pdbx_strand_id
1 'polypeptide(L)'
;MKKTALILAMITLCNIAFAQKLKDKLNEAKDKVINNSGSSKGLDEATFFAFPTDPQPVVAQRFFENNKNLVWLSSTWKKKGFDDYQAFGSGPDKYSIFADLLANVPSGELTKFTLPDKVERGKTRDYTPNHPSSSYFYAYAFMSDQYSDGSYLVQANTSKVMFFDNFAIYFDNFSRNPDKFEVAECFILVDKSNEHFFTEKGLEYKDAIKKVNVTATNYFKQMSSGVQAATEAAEAERYEKFGLKNKEVVGLTIEAYSSNKNTQGSIFDFKVKAKLKDGNTIDVEYLSDLDITAQGLVPSVLGKGYTVDSKNFIKDDMIKLKVGSKFHNGVSANYEVPVNYKDATFSASFNGVWRGNASPHGGSVKVEVKSVKDANTGMELYAYKIRANGEDYAAVKLPKSTILAIYARGANARENDKYSGNGGILGFVKDPSASDCKITYGIDPGSASAYIRKGNEGVYTETVQKLSW
;
A
#
# COMPACT_ATOMS: atom_id res chain seq x y z
N MET A 1 5.47 35.96 28.81
CA MET A 1 6.35 36.69 27.87
C MET A 1 7.85 36.39 28.04
N LYS A 2 8.46 36.43 29.24
CA LYS A 2 9.92 36.17 29.40
C LYS A 2 10.40 34.74 29.04
N LYS A 3 9.57 33.70 29.22
CA LYS A 3 9.93 32.31 28.87
C LYS A 3 9.95 32.06 27.35
N THR A 4 9.02 32.65 26.61
CA THR A 4 8.91 32.49 25.14
C THR A 4 10.09 33.13 24.41
N ALA A 5 10.55 34.29 24.86
CA ALA A 5 11.72 34.97 24.31
C ALA A 5 13.03 34.19 24.56
N LEU A 6 13.15 33.51 25.71
CA LEU A 6 14.32 32.68 26.03
C LEU A 6 14.38 31.42 25.16
N ILE A 7 13.22 30.78 24.91
CA ILE A 7 13.11 29.61 24.03
C ILE A 7 13.46 30.00 22.59
N LEU A 8 12.94 31.13 22.09
CA LEU A 8 13.26 31.64 20.75
C LEU A 8 14.76 31.93 20.60
N ALA A 9 15.39 32.55 21.61
CA ALA A 9 16.82 32.86 21.59
C ALA A 9 17.69 31.60 21.61
N MET A 10 17.32 30.56 22.36
CA MET A 10 18.03 29.28 22.36
C MET A 10 17.89 28.56 21.01
N ILE A 11 16.71 28.57 20.40
CA ILE A 11 16.48 27.99 19.06
C ILE A 11 17.37 28.70 18.02
N THR A 12 17.42 30.04 18.04
CA THR A 12 18.25 30.82 17.11
C THR A 12 19.74 30.57 17.30
N LEU A 13 20.23 30.48 18.55
CA LEU A 13 21.65 30.19 18.84
C LEU A 13 22.04 28.75 18.46
N CYS A 14 21.15 27.77 18.68
CA CYS A 14 21.36 26.40 18.22
C CYS A 14 21.43 26.31 16.69
N ASN A 15 20.60 27.08 15.97
CA ASN A 15 20.62 27.12 14.50
C ASN A 15 21.94 27.68 13.95
N ILE A 16 22.52 28.72 14.57
CA ILE A 16 23.81 29.31 14.13
C ILE A 16 24.98 28.34 14.38
N ALA A 17 25.04 27.73 15.57
CA ALA A 17 26.11 26.79 15.91
C ALA A 17 26.06 25.52 15.05
N PHE A 18 24.84 25.07 14.71
CA PHE A 18 24.62 23.94 13.82
C PHE A 18 25.01 24.27 12.37
N ALA A 19 24.62 25.43 11.85
CA ALA A 19 24.98 25.89 10.51
C ALA A 19 26.50 26.01 10.32
N GLN A 20 27.23 26.50 11.34
CA GLN A 20 28.69 26.58 11.26
C GLN A 20 29.34 25.19 11.26
N LYS A 21 28.90 24.28 12.14
CA LYS A 21 29.42 22.90 12.19
C LYS A 21 29.14 22.13 10.89
N LEU A 22 28.02 22.42 10.22
CA LEU A 22 27.68 21.90 8.90
C LEU A 22 28.60 22.44 7.79
N LYS A 23 28.88 23.74 7.80
CA LYS A 23 29.78 24.39 6.84
C LYS A 23 31.20 23.81 6.92
N ASP A 24 31.69 23.56 8.13
CA ASP A 24 33.03 22.99 8.35
C ASP A 24 33.11 21.54 7.83
N LYS A 25 32.08 20.72 8.09
CA LYS A 25 31.98 19.35 7.55
C LYS A 25 31.82 19.29 6.03
N LEU A 26 31.11 20.25 5.43
CA LEU A 26 30.94 20.32 3.98
C LEU A 26 32.29 20.58 3.28
N ASN A 27 33.15 21.41 3.87
CA ASN A 27 34.48 21.68 3.36
C ASN A 27 35.39 20.44 3.47
N GLU A 28 35.36 19.72 4.61
CA GLU A 28 36.08 18.44 4.75
C GLU A 28 35.62 17.38 3.74
N ALA A 29 34.32 17.33 3.42
CA ALA A 29 33.78 16.39 2.45
C ALA A 29 34.24 16.70 1.01
N LYS A 30 34.30 17.98 0.62
CA LYS A 30 34.82 18.41 -0.69
C LYS A 30 36.28 18.02 -0.90
N ASP A 31 37.11 18.14 0.14
CA ASP A 31 38.53 17.78 0.07
C ASP A 31 38.75 16.26 -0.05
N LYS A 32 37.82 15.43 0.43
CA LYS A 32 37.84 13.97 0.21
C LYS A 32 37.41 13.55 -1.19
N VAL A 33 36.51 14.28 -1.84
CA VAL A 33 35.99 13.96 -3.18
C VAL A 33 37.05 14.20 -4.26
N ILE A 34 37.86 15.26 -4.12
CA ILE A 34 38.94 15.59 -5.08
C ILE A 34 40.04 14.51 -5.09
N ASN A 35 40.22 13.77 -3.99
CA ASN A 35 41.29 12.79 -3.84
C ASN A 35 40.91 11.34 -4.19
N ASN A 36 39.64 11.04 -4.49
CA ASN A 36 39.16 9.66 -4.69
C ASN A 36 38.56 9.37 -6.08
N SER A 37 38.72 10.27 -7.06
CA SER A 37 38.17 10.11 -8.42
C SER A 37 38.92 9.10 -9.30
N GLY A 38 39.43 8.00 -8.74
CA GLY A 38 40.24 7.02 -9.45
C GLY A 38 40.30 5.65 -8.79
N SER A 39 39.21 4.89 -8.81
CA SER A 39 39.21 3.43 -9.11
C SER A 39 37.83 2.83 -8.89
N SER A 40 37.29 2.18 -9.92
CA SER A 40 36.07 1.38 -9.90
C SER A 40 36.30 0.02 -9.23
N LYS A 41 36.66 0.02 -7.94
CA LYS A 41 36.50 -1.17 -7.11
C LYS A 41 35.11 -1.10 -6.49
N GLY A 42 34.25 -2.04 -6.87
CA GLY A 42 32.89 -2.16 -6.32
C GLY A 42 32.95 -2.10 -4.80
N LEU A 43 32.06 -1.29 -4.22
CA LEU A 43 31.95 -1.15 -2.78
C LEU A 43 31.73 -2.55 -2.14
N ASP A 44 32.04 -2.72 -0.87
CA ASP A 44 31.52 -3.88 -0.14
C ASP A 44 30.09 -3.59 0.35
N GLU A 45 29.37 -4.62 0.79
CA GLU A 45 27.97 -4.48 1.21
C GLU A 45 27.82 -3.56 2.43
N ALA A 46 28.76 -3.62 3.36
CA ALA A 46 28.75 -2.79 4.57
C ALA A 46 28.90 -1.30 4.22
N THR A 47 29.76 -0.98 3.25
CA THR A 47 29.97 0.37 2.75
C THR A 47 28.80 0.84 1.90
N PHE A 48 28.19 -0.05 1.12
CA PHE A 48 27.02 0.28 0.31
C PHE A 48 25.83 0.70 1.18
N PHE A 49 25.54 -0.05 2.24
CA PHE A 49 24.45 0.24 3.20
C PHE A 49 24.88 1.11 4.39
N ALA A 50 26.04 1.75 4.32
CA ALA A 50 26.51 2.65 5.36
C ALA A 50 25.48 3.79 5.58
N PHE A 51 25.12 4.02 6.85
CA PHE A 51 24.18 5.08 7.18
C PHE A 51 24.93 6.42 7.25
N PRO A 52 24.41 7.48 6.61
CA PRO A 52 25.02 8.79 6.64
C PRO A 52 24.84 9.42 8.02
N THR A 53 25.78 10.29 8.43
CA THR A 53 25.70 11.02 9.71
C THR A 53 25.17 12.44 9.58
N ASP A 54 24.88 12.87 8.35
CA ASP A 54 24.54 14.25 8.03
C ASP A 54 23.03 14.38 7.69
N PRO A 55 22.46 15.59 7.78
CA PRO A 55 21.06 15.84 7.42
C PRO A 55 20.76 15.51 5.96
N GLN A 56 19.51 15.13 5.66
CA GLN A 56 19.10 14.74 4.30
C GLN A 56 19.45 15.75 3.20
N PRO A 57 19.40 17.09 3.40
CA PRO A 57 19.89 18.04 2.40
C PRO A 57 21.34 17.86 2.00
N VAL A 58 22.22 17.55 2.95
CA VAL A 58 23.64 17.29 2.68
C VAL A 58 23.82 15.93 2.00
N VAL A 59 23.10 14.91 2.49
CA VAL A 59 23.20 13.56 1.93
C VAL A 59 22.65 13.50 0.51
N ALA A 60 21.52 14.15 0.23
CA ALA A 60 20.94 14.23 -1.10
C ALA A 60 21.86 14.96 -2.07
N GLN A 61 22.47 16.07 -1.63
CA GLN A 61 23.48 16.76 -2.42
C GLN A 61 24.66 15.84 -2.74
N ARG A 62 25.25 15.18 -1.74
CA ARG A 62 26.34 14.22 -1.97
C ARG A 62 25.94 13.06 -2.88
N PHE A 63 24.74 12.54 -2.72
CA PHE A 63 24.21 11.49 -3.58
C PHE A 63 24.21 11.93 -5.05
N PHE A 64 23.65 13.10 -5.39
CA PHE A 64 23.64 13.59 -6.77
C PHE A 64 25.03 14.03 -7.27
N GLU A 65 25.92 14.46 -6.38
CA GLU A 65 27.31 14.76 -6.71
C GLU A 65 28.08 13.49 -7.11
N ASN A 66 27.86 12.39 -6.39
CA ASN A 66 28.61 11.13 -6.55
C ASN A 66 27.97 10.14 -7.54
N ASN A 67 26.67 10.24 -7.80
CA ASN A 67 25.92 9.28 -8.61
C ASN A 67 25.35 9.99 -9.85
N LYS A 68 25.84 9.63 -11.05
CA LYS A 68 25.55 10.34 -12.31
C LYS A 68 24.65 9.56 -13.25
N ASN A 69 24.63 8.23 -13.14
CA ASN A 69 23.90 7.33 -14.03
C ASN A 69 22.81 6.59 -13.26
N LEU A 70 21.78 7.32 -12.82
CA LEU A 70 20.77 6.77 -11.93
C LEU A 70 19.81 5.79 -12.64
N VAL A 71 19.50 4.67 -11.99
CA VAL A 71 18.55 3.65 -12.43
C VAL A 71 17.58 3.28 -11.31
N TRP A 72 16.33 2.98 -11.68
CA TRP A 72 15.29 2.54 -10.75
C TRP A 72 15.25 1.02 -10.65
N LEU A 73 15.23 0.53 -9.42
CA LEU A 73 15.05 -0.87 -9.09
C LEU A 73 13.67 -1.06 -8.44
N SER A 74 12.82 -1.92 -9.04
CA SER A 74 11.44 -2.14 -8.61
C SER A 74 11.29 -3.35 -7.71
N SER A 75 10.18 -3.40 -6.96
CA SER A 75 9.82 -4.49 -6.03
C SER A 75 9.63 -5.87 -6.69
N THR A 76 9.71 -5.96 -8.02
CA THR A 76 9.53 -7.19 -8.80
C THR A 76 10.81 -7.75 -9.41
N TRP A 77 11.99 -7.22 -9.09
CA TRP A 77 13.31 -7.61 -9.63
C TRP A 77 13.72 -9.10 -9.51
N LYS A 78 12.91 -9.96 -8.87
CA LYS A 78 13.12 -11.42 -8.79
C LYS A 78 11.96 -12.30 -9.25
N LYS A 79 10.98 -11.78 -9.99
CA LYS A 79 10.15 -12.67 -10.82
C LYS A 79 10.99 -13.10 -12.02
N LYS A 80 11.61 -14.29 -11.92
CA LYS A 80 12.34 -15.00 -12.98
C LYS A 80 11.80 -14.66 -14.38
N GLY A 81 12.65 -14.09 -15.23
CA GLY A 81 12.40 -13.96 -16.68
C GLY A 81 11.64 -12.71 -17.14
N PHE A 82 11.76 -11.58 -16.46
CA PHE A 82 11.29 -10.30 -17.03
C PHE A 82 12.47 -9.54 -17.65
N ASP A 83 12.53 -9.56 -18.98
CA ASP A 83 13.37 -8.69 -19.81
C ASP A 83 12.87 -7.23 -19.81
N ASP A 84 11.80 -6.89 -19.08
CA ASP A 84 11.42 -5.50 -18.83
C ASP A 84 12.24 -4.90 -17.69
N TYR A 85 13.54 -4.82 -17.92
CA TYR A 85 14.31 -3.68 -17.46
C TYR A 85 13.76 -2.43 -18.13
N GLN A 86 12.66 -1.88 -17.60
CA GLN A 86 12.33 -0.50 -17.91
C GLN A 86 13.31 0.38 -17.15
N ALA A 87 14.50 0.54 -17.73
CA ALA A 87 15.25 1.76 -17.59
C ALA A 87 14.26 2.89 -17.90
N PHE A 88 13.74 3.55 -16.87
CA PHE A 88 13.01 4.79 -17.02
C PHE A 88 14.01 5.83 -17.55
N GLY A 89 14.22 5.82 -18.87
CA GLY A 89 15.13 6.73 -19.57
C GLY A 89 16.43 6.09 -20.06
N SER A 90 16.36 5.23 -21.08
CA SER A 90 17.52 4.95 -21.96
C SER A 90 17.56 5.92 -23.16
N GLY A 91 17.06 7.14 -23.00
CA GLY A 91 17.07 8.19 -24.02
C GLY A 91 18.12 9.25 -23.69
N PRO A 92 18.89 9.76 -24.67
CA PRO A 92 19.95 10.74 -24.45
C PRO A 92 19.47 12.10 -23.87
N ASP A 93 18.16 12.38 -23.88
CA ASP A 93 17.61 13.70 -23.57
C ASP A 93 17.10 13.90 -22.12
N LYS A 94 17.40 13.00 -21.17
CA LYS A 94 16.84 13.08 -19.80
C LYS A 94 17.85 13.30 -18.66
N TYR A 95 19.14 13.42 -18.96
CA TYR A 95 20.16 13.77 -17.97
C TYR A 95 20.14 15.27 -17.58
N SER A 96 19.41 16.11 -18.33
CA SER A 96 19.35 17.56 -18.16
C SER A 96 18.58 18.02 -16.92
N ILE A 97 17.58 17.27 -16.44
CA ILE A 97 16.69 17.72 -15.33
C ILE A 97 17.44 17.81 -13.99
N PHE A 98 18.48 16.99 -13.78
CA PHE A 98 19.28 17.00 -12.54
C PHE A 98 20.34 18.11 -12.50
N ALA A 99 20.81 18.58 -13.66
CA ALA A 99 21.83 19.61 -13.76
C ALA A 99 21.27 21.02 -13.45
N ASP A 100 20.03 21.30 -13.88
CA ASP A 100 19.35 22.58 -13.64
C ASP A 100 19.08 22.85 -12.14
N LEU A 101 19.07 21.79 -11.31
CA LEU A 101 18.89 21.84 -9.86
C LEU A 101 20.13 22.30 -9.08
N LEU A 102 21.32 22.10 -9.63
CA LEU A 102 22.58 22.51 -9.01
C LEU A 102 23.00 23.94 -9.42
N ALA A 103 22.43 24.47 -10.50
CA ALA A 103 22.80 25.78 -11.07
C ALA A 103 22.29 26.99 -10.25
N ASN A 104 21.28 26.81 -9.39
CA ASN A 104 20.60 27.90 -8.67
C ASN A 104 20.67 27.81 -7.14
N VAL A 105 21.60 27.02 -6.60
CA VAL A 105 21.79 26.91 -5.15
C VAL A 105 23.00 27.77 -4.74
N PRO A 106 22.81 29.02 -4.29
CA PRO A 106 23.91 29.86 -3.81
C PRO A 106 24.50 29.23 -2.54
N SER A 107 25.56 28.43 -2.70
CA SER A 107 26.34 27.83 -1.61
C SER A 107 25.51 27.40 -0.39
N GLY A 108 24.57 26.46 -0.52
CA GLY A 108 23.81 25.99 0.65
C GLY A 108 22.61 25.11 0.32
N GLU A 109 22.65 23.87 0.82
CA GLU A 109 21.54 22.93 1.08
C GLU A 109 20.51 22.67 -0.04
N LEU A 110 20.34 21.38 -0.43
CA LEU A 110 19.30 20.97 -1.37
C LEU A 110 17.90 21.08 -0.73
N THR A 111 17.28 22.24 -0.85
CA THR A 111 15.97 22.56 -0.25
C THR A 111 14.78 22.10 -1.10
N LYS A 112 15.00 21.74 -2.35
CA LYS A 112 13.97 21.20 -3.26
C LYS A 112 14.64 20.42 -4.38
N PHE A 113 13.98 19.35 -4.86
CA PHE A 113 14.36 18.70 -6.11
C PHE A 113 13.16 18.10 -6.82
N THR A 114 13.32 17.76 -8.10
CA THR A 114 12.26 17.23 -8.94
C THR A 114 12.65 15.82 -9.40
N LEU A 115 11.78 14.83 -9.18
CA LEU A 115 11.96 13.46 -9.69
C LEU A 115 10.84 13.08 -10.66
N PRO A 116 11.12 12.19 -11.63
CA PRO A 116 10.08 11.55 -12.43
C PRO A 116 9.05 10.84 -11.52
N ASP A 117 7.78 10.94 -11.88
CA ASP A 117 6.71 10.18 -11.24
C ASP A 117 6.89 8.69 -11.55
N LYS A 118 6.84 7.85 -10.51
CA LYS A 118 6.96 6.39 -10.65
C LYS A 118 5.75 5.74 -11.32
N VAL A 119 4.57 6.38 -11.25
CA VAL A 119 3.29 5.85 -11.74
C VAL A 119 2.95 6.43 -13.11
N GLU A 120 3.22 7.72 -13.32
CA GLU A 120 2.81 8.42 -14.54
C GLU A 120 4.01 8.81 -15.41
N ARG A 121 4.25 8.03 -16.48
CA ARG A 121 5.31 8.30 -17.46
C ARG A 121 5.24 9.73 -17.98
N GLY A 122 6.37 10.45 -17.88
CA GLY A 122 6.50 11.80 -18.42
C GLY A 122 6.08 12.92 -17.47
N LYS A 123 5.55 12.59 -16.28
CA LYS A 123 5.33 13.57 -15.23
C LYS A 123 6.52 13.64 -14.28
N THR A 124 6.71 14.82 -13.70
CA THR A 124 7.71 15.08 -12.67
C THR A 124 7.04 15.63 -11.42
N ARG A 125 7.69 15.45 -10.28
CA ARG A 125 7.18 15.76 -8.95
C ARG A 125 8.23 16.50 -8.14
N ASP A 126 7.81 17.59 -7.49
CA ASP A 126 8.65 18.41 -6.63
C ASP A 126 8.67 17.88 -5.18
N TYR A 127 9.87 17.58 -4.69
CA TYR A 127 10.15 17.07 -3.36
C TYR A 127 10.76 18.15 -2.50
N THR A 128 10.20 18.32 -1.30
CA THR A 128 10.71 19.24 -0.28
C THR A 128 11.03 18.50 1.01
N PRO A 129 12.02 18.98 1.79
CA PRO A 129 12.33 18.42 3.11
C PRO A 129 11.10 18.52 4.01
N ASN A 130 10.82 17.47 4.78
CA ASN A 130 9.68 17.48 5.71
C ASN A 130 9.91 18.38 6.93
N HIS A 131 11.17 18.76 7.20
CA HIS A 131 11.56 19.72 8.22
C HIS A 131 12.90 20.42 7.91
N PRO A 132 13.01 21.75 8.01
CA PRO A 132 14.21 22.49 7.58
C PRO A 132 15.50 22.09 8.33
N SER A 133 15.45 21.81 9.63
CA SER A 133 16.66 21.46 10.43
C SER A 133 16.76 19.99 10.85
N SER A 134 15.80 19.14 10.44
CA SER A 134 15.65 17.80 11.03
C SER A 134 15.06 16.77 10.04
N SER A 135 15.06 17.09 8.73
CA SER A 135 14.55 16.15 7.73
C SER A 135 15.32 14.84 7.71
N TYR A 136 14.57 13.75 7.72
CA TYR A 136 15.07 12.40 7.49
C TYR A 136 14.49 11.76 6.22
N PHE A 137 13.61 12.47 5.51
CA PHE A 137 13.25 12.21 4.11
C PHE A 137 12.67 13.47 3.45
N TYR A 138 12.50 13.44 2.13
CA TYR A 138 11.76 14.43 1.34
C TYR A 138 10.38 13.89 0.97
N ALA A 139 9.39 14.77 0.78
CA ALA A 139 8.05 14.38 0.34
C ALA A 139 7.55 15.25 -0.82
N TYR A 140 6.75 14.67 -1.71
CA TYR A 140 6.01 15.37 -2.75
C TYR A 140 4.64 15.83 -2.24
N ALA A 141 4.25 17.07 -2.61
CA ALA A 141 2.93 17.73 -2.54
C ALA A 141 1.86 17.15 -1.58
N PHE A 142 1.25 18.03 -0.77
CA PHE A 142 0.37 17.75 0.38
C PHE A 142 1.10 17.40 1.68
N MET A 143 2.14 18.17 1.95
CA MET A 143 2.40 18.60 3.30
C MET A 143 1.13 19.33 3.82
N SER A 144 0.54 18.89 4.93
CA SER A 144 -0.62 19.54 5.56
C SER A 144 -0.29 20.98 5.95
N ASP A 145 -1.28 21.69 6.54
CA ASP A 145 -1.11 22.99 7.19
C ASP A 145 0.31 23.14 7.77
N GLN A 146 1.02 24.18 7.32
CA GLN A 146 2.34 24.53 7.82
C GLN A 146 2.21 24.81 9.32
N TYR A 147 2.96 24.11 10.15
CA TYR A 147 2.98 24.36 11.58
C TYR A 147 3.55 25.76 11.87
N SER A 148 3.28 26.27 13.07
CA SER A 148 3.73 27.60 13.50
C SER A 148 5.25 27.80 13.49
N ASP A 149 6.02 26.69 13.50
CA ASP A 149 7.48 26.67 13.37
C ASP A 149 7.98 26.59 11.92
N GLY A 150 7.06 26.59 10.94
CA GLY A 150 7.35 26.49 9.51
C GLY A 150 7.47 25.06 8.99
N SER A 151 7.33 24.04 9.84
CA SER A 151 7.38 22.62 9.45
C SER A 151 6.06 22.14 8.84
N TYR A 152 6.07 20.93 8.30
CA TYR A 152 4.98 20.42 7.48
C TYR A 152 4.67 18.98 7.85
N LEU A 153 3.41 18.65 8.18
CA LEU A 153 3.02 17.26 8.41
C LEU A 153 2.76 16.54 7.09
N VAL A 154 3.57 15.51 6.85
CA VAL A 154 3.54 14.72 5.64
C VAL A 154 2.34 13.78 5.68
N GLN A 155 1.38 13.95 4.77
CA GLN A 155 0.24 13.03 4.68
C GLN A 155 0.71 11.59 4.45
N ALA A 156 0.05 10.62 5.10
CA ALA A 156 0.45 9.21 5.06
C ALA A 156 0.61 8.66 3.64
N ASN A 157 -0.19 9.13 2.67
CA ASN A 157 -0.21 8.63 1.29
C ASN A 157 0.62 9.46 0.29
N THR A 158 1.46 10.37 0.77
CA THR A 158 2.39 11.12 -0.10
C THR A 158 3.62 10.27 -0.41
N SER A 159 4.16 10.45 -1.62
CA SER A 159 5.40 9.80 -1.99
C SER A 159 6.59 10.47 -1.35
N LYS A 160 7.51 9.65 -0.81
CA LYS A 160 8.64 10.09 0.00
C LYS A 160 9.95 9.55 -0.56
N VAL A 161 11.04 10.27 -0.34
CA VAL A 161 12.38 9.90 -0.78
C VAL A 161 13.37 10.09 0.36
N MET A 162 14.14 9.06 0.68
CA MET A 162 15.25 9.16 1.63
C MET A 162 16.54 8.81 0.92
N PHE A 163 17.54 9.68 1.03
CA PHE A 163 18.84 9.54 0.43
C PHE A 163 19.84 8.93 1.39
N PHE A 164 20.71 8.10 0.81
CA PHE A 164 21.96 7.60 1.36
C PHE A 164 23.05 7.92 0.34
N ASP A 165 24.32 7.82 0.72
CA ASP A 165 25.41 8.24 -0.18
C ASP A 165 25.47 7.40 -1.49
N ASN A 166 25.04 6.13 -1.44
CA ASN A 166 25.13 5.19 -2.57
C ASN A 166 23.76 4.79 -3.18
N PHE A 167 22.65 5.13 -2.52
CA PHE A 167 21.31 4.81 -2.99
C PHE A 167 20.28 5.77 -2.40
N ALA A 168 19.11 5.87 -3.02
CA ALA A 168 17.94 6.49 -2.42
C ALA A 168 16.78 5.51 -2.42
N ILE A 169 15.87 5.64 -1.45
CA ILE A 169 14.64 4.86 -1.38
C ILE A 169 13.45 5.76 -1.61
N TYR A 170 12.52 5.29 -2.42
CA TYR A 170 11.25 5.93 -2.68
C TYR A 170 10.14 5.08 -2.10
N PHE A 171 9.30 5.65 -1.23
CA PHE A 171 8.28 4.91 -0.51
C PHE A 171 7.04 5.74 -0.25
N ASP A 172 5.88 5.08 -0.17
CA ASP A 172 4.63 5.75 0.19
C ASP A 172 4.22 5.38 1.62
N ASN A 173 4.29 4.09 1.96
CA ASN A 173 3.88 3.55 3.25
C ASN A 173 5.08 3.22 4.13
N PHE A 174 5.05 3.75 5.36
CA PHE A 174 6.01 3.42 6.40
C PHE A 174 5.29 3.36 7.75
N SER A 175 5.86 2.62 8.69
CA SER A 175 5.52 2.70 10.11
C SER A 175 6.74 3.20 10.89
N ARG A 176 6.51 3.91 11.98
CA ARG A 176 7.58 4.36 12.86
C ARG A 176 7.14 4.33 14.32
N ASN A 177 8.09 4.09 15.20
CA ASN A 177 8.01 4.31 16.63
C ASN A 177 9.39 4.78 17.13
N PRO A 178 9.59 5.11 18.42
CA PRO A 178 10.88 5.58 18.92
C PRO A 178 12.07 4.67 18.61
N ASP A 179 11.83 3.37 18.43
CA ASP A 179 12.86 2.34 18.24
C ASP A 179 13.00 1.81 16.81
N LYS A 180 12.08 2.17 15.91
CA LYS A 180 11.95 1.51 14.59
C LYS A 180 11.42 2.47 13.53
N PHE A 181 12.01 2.41 12.33
CA PHE A 181 11.46 2.97 11.11
C PHE A 181 11.38 1.86 10.05
N GLU A 182 10.18 1.54 9.60
CA GLU A 182 9.93 0.41 8.71
C GLU A 182 9.16 0.85 7.48
N VAL A 183 9.77 0.66 6.32
CA VAL A 183 9.16 0.83 5.02
C VAL A 183 8.58 -0.51 4.59
N ALA A 184 7.29 -0.50 4.25
CA ALA A 184 6.58 -1.71 3.81
C ALA A 184 6.97 -2.10 2.38
N GLU A 185 7.01 -1.11 1.48
CA GLU A 185 7.41 -1.26 0.09
C GLU A 185 8.15 -0.02 -0.40
N CYS A 186 9.22 -0.21 -1.18
CA CYS A 186 9.96 0.89 -1.79
C CYS A 186 10.49 0.56 -3.19
N PHE A 187 10.81 1.60 -3.93
CA PHE A 187 11.69 1.56 -5.10
C PHE A 187 13.06 2.06 -4.67
N ILE A 188 14.13 1.46 -5.21
CA ILE A 188 15.48 1.88 -4.91
C ILE A 188 16.06 2.58 -6.14
N LEU A 189 16.59 3.78 -5.94
CA LEU A 189 17.32 4.54 -6.94
C LEU A 189 18.81 4.36 -6.66
N VAL A 190 19.58 3.90 -7.63
CA VAL A 190 21.03 3.67 -7.49
C VAL A 190 21.78 4.18 -8.72
N ASP A 191 23.07 4.47 -8.60
CA ASP A 191 23.91 4.57 -9.79
C ASP A 191 24.01 3.20 -10.47
N LYS A 192 24.00 3.20 -11.81
CA LYS A 192 24.13 2.01 -12.64
C LYS A 192 25.37 1.18 -12.30
N SER A 193 26.47 1.82 -11.89
CA SER A 193 27.67 1.11 -11.43
C SER A 193 27.44 0.26 -10.17
N ASN A 194 26.44 0.61 -9.36
CA ASN A 194 26.07 -0.06 -8.11
C ASN A 194 24.90 -1.06 -8.27
N GLU A 195 24.38 -1.23 -9.48
CA GLU A 195 23.26 -2.13 -9.74
C GLU A 195 23.56 -3.60 -9.39
N HIS A 196 24.81 -4.01 -9.58
CA HIS A 196 25.30 -5.38 -9.36
C HIS A 196 25.06 -5.92 -7.94
N PHE A 197 24.92 -5.04 -6.92
CA PHE A 197 24.57 -5.44 -5.56
C PHE A 197 23.18 -6.06 -5.44
N PHE A 198 22.27 -5.67 -6.33
CA PHE A 198 20.88 -6.12 -6.33
C PHE A 198 20.64 -7.23 -7.35
N THR A 199 21.40 -7.25 -8.44
CA THR A 199 21.19 -8.15 -9.58
C THR A 199 22.12 -9.37 -9.58
N GLU A 200 23.43 -9.19 -9.36
CA GLU A 200 24.43 -10.25 -9.50
C GLU A 200 24.71 -10.99 -8.18
N LYS A 201 24.66 -10.29 -7.04
CA LYS A 201 24.80 -10.92 -5.70
C LYS A 201 23.55 -11.65 -5.22
N GLY A 202 22.48 -11.67 -6.02
CA GLY A 202 21.27 -12.44 -5.72
C GLY A 202 20.53 -11.98 -4.47
N LEU A 203 20.66 -10.71 -4.05
CA LEU A 203 19.91 -10.16 -2.93
C LEU A 203 18.41 -10.20 -3.25
N GLU A 204 17.61 -10.93 -2.47
CA GLU A 204 16.14 -10.89 -2.65
C GLU A 204 15.57 -9.54 -2.23
N TYR A 205 14.45 -9.14 -2.85
CA TYR A 205 13.72 -7.93 -2.42
C TYR A 205 13.55 -7.85 -0.92
N LYS A 206 13.15 -8.98 -0.31
CA LYS A 206 12.89 -9.07 1.13
C LYS A 206 14.16 -8.81 1.95
N ASP A 207 15.31 -9.30 1.51
CA ASP A 207 16.58 -9.10 2.18
C ASP A 207 17.08 -7.66 2.00
N ALA A 208 16.91 -7.09 0.81
CA ALA A 208 17.19 -5.69 0.53
C ALA A 208 16.35 -4.76 1.42
N ILE A 209 15.04 -4.98 1.49
CA ILE A 209 14.14 -4.21 2.35
C ILE A 209 14.51 -4.36 3.83
N LYS A 210 14.89 -5.56 4.27
CA LYS A 210 15.36 -5.76 5.65
C LYS A 210 16.59 -4.91 5.96
N LYS A 211 17.57 -4.86 5.06
CA LYS A 211 18.77 -4.03 5.20
C LYS A 211 18.43 -2.53 5.15
N VAL A 212 17.61 -2.12 4.19
CA VAL A 212 17.08 -0.75 4.10
C VAL A 212 16.40 -0.32 5.39
N ASN A 213 15.54 -1.16 5.98
CA ASN A 213 14.83 -0.84 7.21
C ASN A 213 15.77 -0.73 8.42
N VAL A 214 16.84 -1.53 8.48
CA VAL A 214 17.90 -1.37 9.49
C VAL A 214 18.62 -0.03 9.31
N THR A 215 19.07 0.30 8.10
CA THR A 215 19.77 1.56 7.81
C THR A 215 18.87 2.77 8.08
N ALA A 216 17.61 2.74 7.64
CA ALA A 216 16.63 3.79 7.87
C ALA A 216 16.28 3.94 9.36
N THR A 217 16.16 2.85 10.11
CA THR A 217 15.96 2.90 11.57
C THR A 217 17.15 3.54 12.28
N ASN A 218 18.38 3.17 11.90
CA ASN A 218 19.59 3.74 12.51
C ASN A 218 19.69 5.25 12.20
N TYR A 219 19.40 5.63 10.96
CA TYR A 219 19.37 7.03 10.56
C TYR A 219 18.28 7.81 11.31
N PHE A 220 17.08 7.25 11.45
CA PHE A 220 15.98 7.83 12.23
C PHE A 220 16.37 8.03 13.70
N LYS A 221 17.00 7.03 14.34
CA LYS A 221 17.49 7.12 15.72
C LYS A 221 18.58 8.17 15.91
N GLN A 222 19.45 8.36 14.92
CA GLN A 222 20.50 9.38 15.01
C GLN A 222 19.93 10.79 14.97
N MET A 223 18.91 11.02 14.15
CA MET A 223 18.24 12.32 14.03
C MET A 223 17.27 12.61 15.20
N SER A 224 17.07 11.66 16.12
CA SER A 224 15.92 11.61 17.02
C SER A 224 15.86 12.70 18.10
N SER A 225 16.95 13.35 18.53
CA SER A 225 16.80 14.32 19.66
C SER A 225 16.00 15.58 19.30
N GLY A 226 16.04 16.03 18.04
CA GLY A 226 15.20 17.15 17.55
C GLY A 226 13.95 16.68 16.79
N VAL A 227 14.09 15.60 16.01
CA VAL A 227 13.00 15.06 15.18
C VAL A 227 11.93 14.37 15.99
N GLN A 228 12.32 13.59 17.01
CA GLN A 228 11.36 12.86 17.83
C GLN A 228 10.52 13.86 18.63
N ALA A 229 11.14 14.87 19.22
CA ALA A 229 10.43 15.95 19.91
C ALA A 229 9.48 16.71 18.97
N ALA A 230 9.92 17.07 17.76
CA ALA A 230 9.06 17.73 16.76
C ALA A 230 7.93 16.82 16.27
N THR A 231 8.19 15.51 16.11
CA THR A 231 7.19 14.53 15.68
C THR A 231 6.18 14.24 16.78
N GLU A 232 6.61 14.09 18.03
CA GLU A 232 5.75 13.93 19.19
C GLU A 232 4.90 15.18 19.41
N ALA A 233 5.47 16.37 19.23
CA ALA A 233 4.73 17.63 19.26
C ALA A 233 3.70 17.72 18.12
N ALA A 234 4.08 17.37 16.89
CA ALA A 234 3.20 17.38 15.72
C ALA A 234 2.06 16.36 15.83
N GLU A 235 2.33 15.15 16.31
CA GLU A 235 1.30 14.14 16.57
C GLU A 235 0.42 14.54 17.76
N ALA A 236 0.98 15.18 18.80
CA ALA A 236 0.19 15.72 19.89
C ALA A 236 -0.73 16.86 19.42
N GLU A 237 -0.25 17.76 18.58
CA GLU A 237 -1.05 18.85 17.98
C GLU A 237 -2.12 18.29 17.03
N ARG A 238 -1.78 17.28 16.24
CA ARG A 238 -2.75 16.59 15.37
C ARG A 238 -3.81 15.85 16.19
N TYR A 239 -3.41 15.17 17.25
CA TYR A 239 -4.35 14.54 18.19
C TYR A 239 -5.21 15.59 18.91
N GLU A 240 -4.63 16.74 19.28
CA GLU A 240 -5.38 17.86 19.84
C GLU A 240 -6.40 18.40 18.84
N LYS A 241 -6.12 18.42 17.53
CA LYS A 241 -7.05 18.87 16.50
C LYS A 241 -8.14 17.84 16.17
N PHE A 242 -7.78 16.57 16.00
CA PHE A 242 -8.64 15.54 15.41
C PHE A 242 -8.98 14.34 16.32
N GLY A 243 -8.33 14.23 17.48
CA GLY A 243 -8.60 13.21 18.50
C GLY A 243 -9.79 13.57 19.39
N LEU A 244 -10.33 12.57 20.10
CA LEU A 244 -11.56 12.76 20.90
C LEU A 244 -11.30 12.92 22.40
N LYS A 245 -10.29 12.25 22.97
CA LYS A 245 -10.14 12.06 24.43
C LYS A 245 -10.24 13.32 25.28
N ASN A 246 -9.74 14.45 24.79
CA ASN A 246 -9.66 15.71 25.54
C ASN A 246 -10.71 16.75 25.07
N LYS A 247 -11.75 16.35 24.33
CA LYS A 247 -12.75 17.26 23.77
C LYS A 247 -14.13 16.98 24.35
N GLU A 248 -14.98 17.99 24.52
CA GLU A 248 -16.38 17.78 24.90
C GLU A 248 -17.22 17.43 23.66
N VAL A 249 -17.28 16.13 23.32
CA VAL A 249 -18.06 15.63 22.18
C VAL A 249 -19.52 15.41 22.57
N VAL A 250 -20.45 15.96 21.77
CA VAL A 250 -21.91 15.85 22.00
C VAL A 250 -22.62 14.98 20.96
N GLY A 251 -21.96 14.66 19.85
CA GLY A 251 -22.53 13.81 18.80
C GLY A 251 -21.48 13.26 17.85
N LEU A 252 -21.79 12.13 17.24
CA LEU A 252 -21.03 11.56 16.13
C LEU A 252 -21.94 11.45 14.91
N THR A 253 -21.35 11.49 13.73
CA THR A 253 -22.01 11.16 12.46
C THR A 253 -21.07 10.31 11.61
N ILE A 254 -21.65 9.43 10.80
CA ILE A 254 -20.92 8.59 9.86
C ILE A 254 -21.28 9.07 8.46
N GLU A 255 -20.26 9.40 7.66
CA GLU A 255 -20.43 9.80 6.27
C GLU A 255 -19.75 8.76 5.37
N ALA A 256 -20.57 7.91 4.74
CA ALA A 256 -20.09 6.98 3.72
C ALA A 256 -19.72 7.72 2.44
N TYR A 257 -18.68 7.26 1.76
CA TYR A 257 -18.20 7.92 0.54
C TYR A 257 -19.14 7.62 -0.63
N SER A 258 -19.42 8.63 -1.46
CA SER A 258 -20.30 8.49 -2.62
C SER A 258 -19.77 7.52 -3.68
N SER A 259 -18.48 7.21 -3.64
CA SER A 259 -17.82 6.21 -4.50
C SER A 259 -18.14 4.77 -4.12
N ASN A 260 -18.76 4.52 -2.96
CA ASN A 260 -19.09 3.17 -2.52
C ASN A 260 -20.14 2.54 -3.44
N LYS A 261 -19.78 1.43 -4.09
CA LYS A 261 -20.71 0.66 -4.94
C LYS A 261 -21.72 -0.14 -4.13
N ASN A 262 -21.38 -0.48 -2.88
CA ASN A 262 -22.17 -1.32 -1.97
C ASN A 262 -22.49 -2.73 -2.54
N THR A 263 -21.70 -3.21 -3.50
CA THR A 263 -21.81 -4.57 -4.07
C THR A 263 -20.94 -5.54 -3.27
N GLN A 264 -21.32 -6.81 -3.12
CA GLN A 264 -20.48 -7.80 -2.43
C GLN A 264 -19.06 -7.85 -3.00
N GLY A 265 -18.05 -7.81 -2.12
CA GLY A 265 -16.64 -7.78 -2.49
C GLY A 265 -16.06 -6.41 -2.84
N SER A 266 -16.87 -5.35 -2.96
CA SER A 266 -16.34 -3.99 -3.14
C SER A 266 -15.82 -3.39 -1.84
N ILE A 267 -14.85 -2.48 -1.96
CA ILE A 267 -14.41 -1.64 -0.83
C ILE A 267 -15.57 -0.75 -0.36
N PHE A 268 -15.64 -0.55 0.96
CA PHE A 268 -16.59 0.34 1.62
C PHE A 268 -15.82 1.33 2.50
N ASP A 269 -15.82 2.60 2.09
CA ASP A 269 -15.12 3.68 2.77
C ASP A 269 -16.09 4.64 3.47
N PHE A 270 -15.70 5.11 4.64
CA PHE A 270 -16.45 6.10 5.41
C PHE A 270 -15.52 6.95 6.24
N LYS A 271 -16.03 8.11 6.66
CA LYS A 271 -15.42 8.94 7.70
C LYS A 271 -16.38 9.16 8.85
N VAL A 272 -15.83 9.50 10.01
CA VAL A 272 -16.58 9.84 11.20
C VAL A 272 -16.35 11.30 11.51
N LYS A 273 -17.42 12.04 11.78
CA LYS A 273 -17.35 13.42 12.25
C LYS A 273 -17.86 13.53 13.67
N ALA A 274 -17.18 14.30 14.48
CA ALA A 274 -17.57 14.61 15.85
C ALA A 274 -18.08 16.04 15.95
N LYS A 275 -19.30 16.19 16.49
CA LYS A 275 -19.85 17.48 16.88
C LYS A 275 -19.43 17.78 18.31
N LEU A 276 -18.78 18.91 18.50
CA LEU A 276 -18.33 19.41 19.78
C LEU A 276 -19.42 20.29 20.42
N LYS A 277 -19.37 20.46 21.74
CA LYS A 277 -20.36 21.22 22.50
C LYS A 277 -20.44 22.71 22.12
N ASP A 278 -19.32 23.28 21.67
CA ASP A 278 -19.24 24.64 21.14
C ASP A 278 -19.93 24.81 19.76
N GLY A 279 -20.41 23.71 19.17
CA GLY A 279 -21.07 23.67 17.87
C GLY A 279 -20.14 23.31 16.71
N ASN A 280 -18.82 23.31 16.91
CA ASN A 280 -17.85 22.96 15.88
C ASN A 280 -17.93 21.47 15.52
N THR A 281 -17.53 21.14 14.29
CA THR A 281 -17.46 19.76 13.82
C THR A 281 -16.05 19.46 13.32
N ILE A 282 -15.49 18.33 13.76
CA ILE A 282 -14.16 17.87 13.33
C ILE A 282 -14.27 16.50 12.65
N ASP A 283 -13.40 16.26 11.67
CA ASP A 283 -13.16 14.90 11.17
C ASP A 283 -12.36 14.12 12.22
N VAL A 284 -12.79 12.88 12.51
CA VAL A 284 -12.11 12.00 13.46
C VAL A 284 -11.12 11.13 12.71
N GLU A 285 -9.83 11.47 12.81
CA GLU A 285 -8.78 10.72 12.13
C GLU A 285 -8.28 9.52 12.94
N TYR A 286 -8.39 9.59 14.27
CA TYR A 286 -7.92 8.54 15.18
C TYR A 286 -9.03 7.52 15.43
N LEU A 287 -9.21 6.56 14.51
CA LEU A 287 -10.20 5.48 14.66
C LEU A 287 -9.96 4.63 15.93
N SER A 288 -8.76 4.66 16.52
CA SER A 288 -8.46 4.07 17.82
C SER A 288 -9.32 4.62 18.97
N ASP A 289 -9.82 5.85 18.83
CA ASP A 289 -10.69 6.53 19.81
C ASP A 289 -12.15 6.05 19.74
N LEU A 290 -12.45 5.17 18.78
CA LEU A 290 -13.79 4.71 18.46
C LEU A 290 -13.95 3.21 18.72
N ASP A 291 -15.14 2.83 19.16
CA ASP A 291 -15.64 1.46 19.11
C ASP A 291 -16.46 1.30 17.82
N ILE A 292 -15.91 0.57 16.85
CA ILE A 292 -16.54 0.36 15.54
C ILE A 292 -17.05 -1.06 15.47
N THR A 293 -18.35 -1.19 15.27
CA THR A 293 -19.02 -2.47 14.99
C THR A 293 -19.64 -2.40 13.60
N ALA A 294 -19.43 -3.45 12.82
CA ALA A 294 -19.83 -3.51 11.41
C ALA A 294 -20.55 -4.83 11.11
N GLN A 295 -21.67 -4.75 10.41
CA GLN A 295 -22.42 -5.89 9.88
C GLN A 295 -22.47 -5.77 8.35
N GLY A 296 -22.32 -6.90 7.66
CA GLY A 296 -22.24 -6.95 6.20
C GLY A 296 -20.91 -6.46 5.64
N LEU A 297 -19.93 -6.21 6.51
CA LEU A 297 -18.58 -5.74 6.18
C LEU A 297 -17.54 -6.64 6.86
N VAL A 298 -16.42 -6.85 6.20
CA VAL A 298 -15.24 -7.53 6.75
C VAL A 298 -14.02 -6.62 6.63
N PRO A 299 -13.04 -6.69 7.56
CA PRO A 299 -11.79 -5.92 7.43
C PRO A 299 -11.09 -6.23 6.11
N SER A 300 -10.63 -5.19 5.41
CA SER A 300 -9.90 -5.34 4.16
C SER A 300 -8.57 -6.06 4.38
N VAL A 301 -8.27 -7.05 3.54
CA VAL A 301 -6.98 -7.77 3.54
C VAL A 301 -5.81 -6.84 3.20
N LEU A 302 -6.07 -5.71 2.55
CA LEU A 302 -5.08 -4.67 2.23
C LEU A 302 -4.80 -3.72 3.41
N GLY A 303 -5.36 -3.99 4.59
CA GLY A 303 -4.97 -3.37 5.85
C GLY A 303 -5.56 -1.98 6.13
N LYS A 304 -6.37 -1.42 5.23
CA LYS A 304 -7.10 -0.16 5.45
C LYS A 304 -8.54 -0.31 4.94
N GLY A 305 -9.51 -0.03 5.81
CA GLY A 305 -10.94 -0.01 5.47
C GLY A 305 -11.64 -1.36 5.55
N TYR A 306 -12.86 -1.39 5.01
CA TYR A 306 -13.76 -2.54 5.01
C TYR A 306 -14.07 -2.95 3.58
N THR A 307 -14.41 -4.22 3.38
CA THR A 307 -15.04 -4.70 2.14
C THR A 307 -16.41 -5.27 2.46
N VAL A 308 -17.35 -5.10 1.53
CA VAL A 308 -18.68 -5.71 1.65
C VAL A 308 -18.53 -7.23 1.63
N ASP A 309 -19.12 -7.92 2.63
CA ASP A 309 -18.92 -9.35 2.85
C ASP A 309 -19.35 -10.17 1.63
N SER A 310 -18.39 -10.91 1.07
CA SER A 310 -18.60 -11.84 -0.05
C SER A 310 -18.46 -13.31 0.36
N LYS A 311 -18.10 -13.57 1.63
CA LYS A 311 -17.99 -14.92 2.18
C LYS A 311 -19.30 -15.40 2.77
N ASN A 312 -20.08 -14.49 3.35
CA ASN A 312 -21.36 -14.80 3.97
C ASN A 312 -22.52 -14.04 3.31
N PHE A 313 -23.73 -14.57 3.43
CA PHE A 313 -24.92 -13.79 3.12
C PHE A 313 -25.06 -12.64 4.13
N ILE A 314 -25.25 -11.45 3.61
CA ILE A 314 -25.42 -10.25 4.42
C ILE A 314 -26.82 -10.29 5.03
N LYS A 315 -26.88 -10.31 6.36
CA LYS A 315 -28.15 -10.34 7.09
C LYS A 315 -28.97 -9.08 6.77
N ASP A 316 -30.25 -9.29 6.50
CA ASP A 316 -31.25 -8.27 6.12
C ASP A 316 -30.86 -7.45 4.88
N ASP A 317 -29.90 -7.93 4.09
CA ASP A 317 -29.39 -7.25 2.88
C ASP A 317 -28.93 -5.80 3.14
N MET A 318 -28.44 -5.54 4.36
CA MET A 318 -28.09 -4.21 4.86
C MET A 318 -26.65 -4.17 5.38
N ILE A 319 -25.89 -3.16 4.93
CA ILE A 319 -24.62 -2.79 5.56
C ILE A 319 -24.96 -1.90 6.75
N LYS A 320 -24.50 -2.29 7.94
CA LYS A 320 -24.71 -1.51 9.17
C LYS A 320 -23.38 -1.18 9.82
N LEU A 321 -23.20 0.10 10.16
CA LEU A 321 -22.08 0.59 10.94
C LEU A 321 -22.62 1.25 12.20
N LYS A 322 -22.04 0.88 13.33
CA LYS A 322 -22.23 1.59 14.59
C LYS A 322 -20.88 2.00 15.12
N VAL A 323 -20.75 3.30 15.38
CA VAL A 323 -19.54 3.94 15.89
C VAL A 323 -19.88 4.57 17.23
N GLY A 324 -19.18 4.18 18.29
CA GLY A 324 -19.25 4.81 19.62
C GLY A 324 -17.94 5.49 19.97
N SER A 325 -17.98 6.58 20.74
CA SER A 325 -16.76 7.15 21.33
C SER A 325 -16.36 6.35 22.56
N LYS A 326 -15.07 5.96 22.65
CA LYS A 326 -14.53 5.30 23.85
C LYS A 326 -14.43 6.20 25.08
N PHE A 327 -14.47 7.52 24.88
CA PHE A 327 -14.26 8.51 25.94
C PHE A 327 -15.54 9.22 26.38
N HIS A 328 -16.62 9.14 25.58
CA HIS A 328 -17.88 9.85 25.84
C HIS A 328 -19.03 8.87 25.89
N ASN A 329 -19.42 8.50 27.11
CA ASN A 329 -20.49 7.54 27.31
C ASN A 329 -21.79 7.99 26.64
N GLY A 330 -22.44 7.09 25.91
CA GLY A 330 -23.69 7.35 25.19
C GLY A 330 -23.54 8.08 23.85
N VAL A 331 -22.37 8.63 23.51
CA VAL A 331 -22.15 9.27 22.21
C VAL A 331 -21.88 8.19 21.16
N SER A 332 -22.85 7.99 20.28
CA SER A 332 -22.74 7.02 19.18
C SER A 332 -23.49 7.48 17.93
N ALA A 333 -23.15 6.88 16.81
CA ALA A 333 -23.80 7.04 15.53
C ALA A 333 -24.08 5.67 14.91
N ASN A 334 -25.20 5.56 14.22
CA ASN A 334 -25.53 4.40 13.39
C ASN A 334 -25.64 4.86 11.94
N TYR A 335 -25.25 3.99 11.02
CA TYR A 335 -25.40 4.18 9.60
C TYR A 335 -25.84 2.86 8.98
N GLU A 336 -26.84 2.94 8.11
CA GLU A 336 -27.37 1.78 7.40
C GLU A 336 -27.52 2.12 5.92
N VAL A 337 -27.10 1.21 5.05
CA VAL A 337 -27.29 1.33 3.60
C VAL A 337 -27.57 -0.04 2.98
N PRO A 338 -28.55 -0.16 2.07
CA PRO A 338 -28.83 -1.42 1.40
C PRO A 338 -27.63 -1.89 0.57
N VAL A 339 -27.45 -3.21 0.52
CA VAL A 339 -26.52 -3.83 -0.43
C VAL A 339 -27.06 -3.61 -1.83
N ASN A 340 -26.21 -3.16 -2.74
CA ASN A 340 -26.57 -3.01 -4.15
C ASN A 340 -26.31 -4.32 -4.90
N TYR A 341 -27.38 -5.00 -5.32
CA TYR A 341 -27.27 -6.21 -6.13
C TYR A 341 -27.36 -5.95 -7.63
N LYS A 342 -27.83 -4.78 -8.08
CA LYS A 342 -28.14 -4.52 -9.50
C LYS A 342 -26.94 -4.76 -10.42
N ASP A 343 -25.77 -4.34 -9.97
CA ASP A 343 -24.50 -4.46 -10.72
C ASP A 343 -23.58 -5.53 -10.11
N ALA A 344 -24.12 -6.41 -9.26
CA ALA A 344 -23.33 -7.45 -8.63
C ALA A 344 -22.92 -8.51 -9.67
N THR A 345 -21.62 -8.80 -9.70
CA THR A 345 -21.01 -9.84 -10.51
C THR A 345 -20.13 -10.71 -9.64
N PHE A 346 -20.05 -12.01 -9.93
CA PHE A 346 -19.13 -12.89 -9.23
C PHE A 346 -18.55 -13.93 -10.18
N SER A 347 -17.24 -14.12 -10.08
CA SER A 347 -16.52 -15.20 -10.75
C SER A 347 -15.48 -15.77 -9.81
N ALA A 348 -15.34 -17.10 -9.79
CA ALA A 348 -14.29 -17.76 -9.02
C ALA A 348 -13.50 -18.74 -9.88
N SER A 349 -12.21 -18.82 -9.63
CA SER A 349 -11.29 -19.72 -10.32
C SER A 349 -10.56 -20.58 -9.30
N PHE A 350 -10.72 -21.89 -9.46
CA PHE A 350 -10.14 -22.98 -8.68
C PHE A 350 -9.22 -23.80 -9.59
N ASN A 351 -8.55 -23.13 -10.53
CA ASN A 351 -7.67 -23.78 -11.48
C ASN A 351 -6.44 -24.34 -10.76
N GLY A 352 -5.90 -25.45 -11.27
CA GLY A 352 -4.60 -25.93 -10.86
C GLY A 352 -3.53 -24.87 -11.13
N VAL A 353 -2.74 -24.53 -10.11
CA VAL A 353 -1.61 -23.59 -10.24
C VAL A 353 -0.32 -24.36 -10.08
N TRP A 354 0.49 -24.41 -11.13
CA TRP A 354 1.76 -25.13 -11.16
C TRP A 354 2.70 -24.66 -10.04
N ARG A 355 3.05 -25.55 -9.11
CA ARG A 355 3.97 -25.31 -7.98
C ARG A 355 4.98 -26.45 -7.87
N GLY A 356 5.97 -26.48 -8.75
CA GLY A 356 7.01 -27.51 -8.77
C GLY A 356 6.65 -28.71 -9.64
N ASN A 357 7.18 -29.90 -9.34
CA ASN A 357 7.22 -31.06 -10.26
C ASN A 357 5.89 -31.83 -10.43
N ALA A 358 4.76 -31.34 -9.92
CA ALA A 358 3.46 -31.97 -10.05
C ALA A 358 2.53 -31.10 -10.90
N SER A 359 1.81 -31.71 -11.85
CA SER A 359 0.82 -31.05 -12.72
C SER A 359 -0.53 -30.95 -12.00
N PRO A 360 -0.86 -29.82 -11.34
CA PRO A 360 -1.96 -29.79 -10.39
C PRO A 360 -3.32 -29.82 -11.10
N HIS A 361 -4.24 -30.60 -10.54
CA HIS A 361 -5.60 -30.73 -11.04
C HIS A 361 -6.45 -29.50 -10.73
N GLY A 362 -7.53 -29.30 -11.47
CA GLY A 362 -8.58 -28.37 -11.08
C GLY A 362 -9.22 -28.76 -9.75
N GLY A 363 -9.70 -27.76 -9.01
CA GLY A 363 -10.33 -27.97 -7.71
C GLY A 363 -11.65 -28.75 -7.77
N SER A 364 -12.08 -29.26 -6.62
CA SER A 364 -13.43 -29.81 -6.45
C SER A 364 -14.35 -28.70 -5.92
N VAL A 365 -15.41 -28.38 -6.65
CA VAL A 365 -16.29 -27.25 -6.37
C VAL A 365 -17.73 -27.72 -6.30
N LYS A 366 -18.45 -27.30 -5.27
CA LYS A 366 -19.90 -27.46 -5.15
C LYS A 366 -20.55 -26.09 -5.11
N VAL A 367 -21.52 -25.87 -5.99
CA VAL A 367 -22.34 -24.67 -6.05
C VAL A 367 -23.77 -25.06 -5.73
N GLU A 368 -24.36 -24.44 -4.72
CA GLU A 368 -25.76 -24.61 -4.32
C GLU A 368 -26.51 -23.31 -4.60
N VAL A 369 -27.66 -23.35 -5.27
CA VAL A 369 -28.43 -22.13 -5.63
C VAL A 369 -29.90 -22.20 -5.23
N LYS A 370 -30.44 -21.07 -4.76
CA LYS A 370 -31.86 -20.82 -4.49
C LYS A 370 -32.32 -19.50 -5.08
N SER A 371 -33.61 -19.39 -5.40
CA SER A 371 -34.23 -18.09 -5.66
C SER A 371 -34.56 -17.40 -4.34
N VAL A 372 -34.22 -16.12 -4.23
CA VAL A 372 -34.53 -15.28 -3.07
C VAL A 372 -35.00 -13.91 -3.55
N LYS A 373 -35.49 -13.09 -2.61
CA LYS A 373 -35.74 -11.67 -2.85
C LYS A 373 -34.83 -10.85 -1.96
N ASP A 374 -34.34 -9.73 -2.49
CA ASP A 374 -33.71 -8.68 -1.67
C ASP A 374 -34.75 -8.18 -0.65
N ALA A 375 -34.37 -8.21 0.62
CA ALA A 375 -35.24 -7.77 1.72
C ALA A 375 -35.65 -6.29 1.61
N ASN A 376 -34.85 -5.46 0.92
CA ASN A 376 -35.04 -4.01 0.87
C ASN A 376 -35.75 -3.53 -0.40
N THR A 377 -35.36 -4.06 -1.57
CA THR A 377 -35.95 -3.64 -2.85
C THR A 377 -36.99 -4.61 -3.41
N GLY A 378 -37.06 -5.83 -2.88
CA GLY A 378 -37.90 -6.90 -3.42
C GLY A 378 -37.39 -7.50 -4.74
N MET A 379 -36.21 -7.07 -5.22
CA MET A 379 -35.57 -7.59 -6.44
C MET A 379 -35.41 -9.11 -6.35
N GLU A 380 -35.78 -9.83 -7.41
CA GLU A 380 -35.53 -11.27 -7.48
C GLU A 380 -34.06 -11.56 -7.78
N LEU A 381 -33.47 -12.43 -6.97
CA LEU A 381 -32.05 -12.78 -7.02
C LEU A 381 -31.88 -14.30 -6.99
N TYR A 382 -30.74 -14.76 -7.46
CA TYR A 382 -30.21 -16.07 -7.10
C TYR A 382 -29.21 -15.93 -5.97
N ALA A 383 -29.39 -16.70 -4.90
CA ALA A 383 -28.44 -16.85 -3.81
C ALA A 383 -27.61 -18.11 -4.04
N TYR A 384 -26.29 -17.97 -4.09
CA TYR A 384 -25.34 -19.05 -4.30
C TYR A 384 -24.52 -19.28 -3.03
N LYS A 385 -24.40 -20.54 -2.60
CA LYS A 385 -23.34 -20.99 -1.69
C LYS A 385 -22.32 -21.79 -2.48
N ILE A 386 -21.05 -21.42 -2.38
CA ILE A 386 -19.94 -22.03 -3.12
C ILE A 386 -19.01 -22.66 -2.10
N ARG A 387 -18.75 -23.96 -2.26
CA ARG A 387 -17.73 -24.70 -1.52
C ARG A 387 -16.63 -25.16 -2.45
N ALA A 388 -15.39 -25.06 -2.02
CA ALA A 388 -14.23 -25.54 -2.75
C ALA A 388 -13.41 -26.47 -1.86
N ASN A 389 -13.07 -27.65 -2.37
CA ASN A 389 -12.30 -28.69 -1.69
C ASN A 389 -12.84 -29.06 -0.30
N GLY A 390 -14.17 -29.00 -0.12
CA GLY A 390 -14.84 -29.32 1.14
C GLY A 390 -15.05 -28.13 2.08
N GLU A 391 -14.52 -26.95 1.76
CA GLU A 391 -14.63 -25.74 2.60
C GLU A 391 -15.57 -24.71 2.00
N ASP A 392 -16.27 -23.94 2.86
CA ASP A 392 -17.08 -22.80 2.42
C ASP A 392 -16.17 -21.71 1.85
N TYR A 393 -16.44 -21.31 0.61
CA TYR A 393 -15.65 -20.33 -0.13
C TYR A 393 -16.34 -18.97 -0.17
N ALA A 394 -17.60 -18.96 -0.61
CA ALA A 394 -18.38 -17.74 -0.78
C ALA A 394 -19.89 -17.98 -0.66
N ALA A 395 -20.60 -16.94 -0.24
CA ALA A 395 -22.06 -16.91 -0.25
C ALA A 395 -22.52 -15.57 -0.83
N VAL A 396 -23.03 -15.59 -2.06
CA VAL A 396 -23.31 -14.38 -2.85
C VAL A 396 -24.70 -14.37 -3.42
N LYS A 397 -25.31 -13.18 -3.53
CA LYS A 397 -26.57 -12.98 -4.25
C LYS A 397 -26.30 -12.22 -5.54
N LEU A 398 -26.85 -12.69 -6.65
CA LEU A 398 -26.74 -12.06 -7.96
C LEU A 398 -28.13 -11.83 -8.57
N PRO A 399 -28.32 -10.78 -9.38
CA PRO A 399 -29.50 -10.64 -10.20
C PRO A 399 -29.73 -11.88 -11.05
N LYS A 400 -30.99 -12.26 -11.29
CA LYS A 400 -31.30 -13.39 -12.18
C LYS A 400 -30.79 -13.19 -13.61
N SER A 401 -30.54 -11.95 -14.03
CA SER A 401 -29.93 -11.60 -15.31
C SER A 401 -28.41 -11.82 -15.36
N THR A 402 -27.74 -11.98 -14.22
CA THR A 402 -26.30 -12.14 -14.13
C THR A 402 -25.94 -13.61 -13.96
N ILE A 403 -25.12 -14.13 -14.87
CA ILE A 403 -24.67 -15.52 -14.84
C ILE A 403 -23.42 -15.65 -13.96
N LEU A 404 -23.48 -16.52 -12.95
CA LEU A 404 -22.31 -16.91 -12.16
C LEU A 404 -21.27 -17.64 -13.04
N ALA A 405 -19.99 -17.27 -12.91
CA ALA A 405 -18.89 -17.93 -13.62
C ALA A 405 -17.96 -18.71 -12.68
N ILE A 406 -17.78 -20.02 -12.89
CA ILE A 406 -16.94 -20.89 -12.05
C ILE A 406 -15.95 -21.69 -12.90
N TYR A 407 -14.66 -21.55 -12.62
CA TYR A 407 -13.62 -22.29 -13.33
C TYR A 407 -12.89 -23.23 -12.38
N ALA A 408 -12.70 -24.48 -12.80
CA ALA A 408 -11.92 -25.49 -12.10
C ALA A 408 -11.09 -26.27 -13.13
N ARG A 409 -10.25 -25.55 -13.88
CA ARG A 409 -9.42 -26.12 -14.95
C ARG A 409 -8.13 -26.72 -14.41
N GLY A 410 -7.61 -27.73 -15.11
CA GLY A 410 -6.28 -28.26 -14.83
C GLY A 410 -5.18 -27.25 -15.16
N ALA A 411 -4.02 -27.39 -14.51
CA ALA A 411 -2.86 -26.55 -14.82
C ALA A 411 -2.28 -26.87 -16.19
N ASN A 412 -1.94 -25.84 -16.96
CA ASN A 412 -1.14 -26.01 -18.17
C ASN A 412 0.23 -26.59 -17.83
N ALA A 413 0.77 -27.44 -18.71
CA ALA A 413 2.13 -27.93 -18.60
C ALA A 413 3.13 -26.79 -18.82
N ARG A 414 4.29 -26.82 -18.14
CA ARG A 414 5.41 -25.95 -18.50
C ARG A 414 6.10 -26.45 -19.76
N GLU A 415 6.87 -25.55 -20.37
CA GLU A 415 7.78 -25.89 -21.46
C GLU A 415 8.70 -27.04 -21.01
N ASN A 416 8.66 -28.16 -21.75
CA ASN A 416 9.34 -29.44 -21.49
C ASN A 416 8.69 -30.42 -20.49
N ASP A 417 7.53 -30.08 -19.90
CA ASP A 417 6.76 -31.05 -19.09
C ASP A 417 5.86 -31.92 -19.96
N LYS A 418 5.84 -33.22 -19.63
CA LYS A 418 5.06 -34.23 -20.38
C LYS A 418 3.57 -34.25 -20.02
N TYR A 419 3.17 -33.65 -18.90
CA TYR A 419 1.83 -33.82 -18.33
C TYR A 419 1.22 -32.46 -17.94
N SER A 420 -0.02 -32.23 -18.38
CA SER A 420 -0.88 -31.17 -17.86
C SER A 420 -1.79 -31.70 -16.75
N GLY A 421 -2.31 -30.82 -15.90
CA GLY A 421 -3.29 -31.20 -14.89
C GLY A 421 -4.64 -31.61 -15.49
N ASN A 422 -5.29 -32.59 -14.90
CA ASN A 422 -6.71 -32.90 -15.17
C ASN A 422 -7.62 -31.73 -14.79
N GLY A 423 -8.78 -31.66 -15.45
CA GLY A 423 -9.88 -30.82 -15.04
C GLY A 423 -10.40 -31.17 -13.64
N GLY A 424 -11.09 -30.21 -13.02
CA GLY A 424 -11.67 -30.35 -11.69
C GLY A 424 -13.06 -30.99 -11.70
N ILE A 425 -13.68 -31.02 -10.53
CA ILE A 425 -15.04 -31.53 -10.34
C ILE A 425 -15.94 -30.34 -10.02
N LEU A 426 -17.04 -30.16 -10.74
CA LEU A 426 -18.04 -29.13 -10.47
C LEU A 426 -19.41 -29.77 -10.28
N GLY A 427 -19.95 -29.69 -9.07
CA GLY A 427 -21.33 -30.06 -8.76
C GLY A 427 -22.21 -28.83 -8.62
N PHE A 428 -23.22 -28.70 -9.46
CA PHE A 428 -24.22 -27.63 -9.40
C PHE A 428 -25.56 -28.19 -8.90
N VAL A 429 -25.97 -27.78 -7.70
CA VAL A 429 -27.19 -28.23 -7.05
C VAL A 429 -28.19 -27.09 -7.03
N LYS A 430 -29.31 -27.27 -7.72
CA LYS A 430 -30.39 -26.29 -7.83
C LYS A 430 -31.53 -26.65 -6.89
N ASP A 431 -31.95 -25.71 -6.07
CA ASP A 431 -33.26 -25.79 -5.43
C ASP A 431 -34.37 -25.74 -6.48
N PRO A 432 -35.53 -26.40 -6.28
CA PRO A 432 -36.66 -26.29 -7.19
C PRO A 432 -37.09 -24.84 -7.47
N SER A 433 -36.87 -23.91 -6.53
CA SER A 433 -37.16 -22.48 -6.73
C SER A 433 -36.24 -21.79 -7.75
N ALA A 434 -35.09 -22.37 -8.08
CA ALA A 434 -34.09 -21.84 -9.01
C ALA A 434 -33.80 -22.83 -10.15
N SER A 435 -34.81 -23.59 -10.58
CA SER A 435 -34.66 -24.63 -11.62
C SER A 435 -34.16 -24.07 -12.96
N ASP A 436 -34.49 -22.82 -13.25
CA ASP A 436 -34.12 -22.06 -14.46
C ASP A 436 -32.72 -21.44 -14.41
N CYS A 437 -32.08 -21.43 -13.24
CA CYS A 437 -30.74 -20.86 -13.06
C CYS A 437 -29.70 -21.62 -13.91
N LYS A 438 -28.82 -20.85 -14.56
CA LYS A 438 -27.67 -21.34 -15.33
C LYS A 438 -26.38 -20.76 -14.77
N ILE A 439 -25.28 -21.46 -14.98
CA ILE A 439 -23.93 -20.98 -14.69
C ILE A 439 -23.05 -21.12 -15.93
N THR A 440 -22.05 -20.26 -16.04
CA THR A 440 -20.93 -20.45 -16.96
C THR A 440 -19.85 -21.20 -16.21
N TYR A 441 -19.29 -22.25 -16.81
CA TYR A 441 -18.22 -22.99 -16.17
C TYR A 441 -17.11 -23.43 -17.13
N GLY A 442 -15.94 -23.73 -16.56
CA GLY A 442 -14.84 -24.36 -17.29
C GLY A 442 -14.13 -25.38 -16.42
N ILE A 443 -14.10 -26.63 -16.88
CA ILE A 443 -13.52 -27.79 -16.19
C ILE A 443 -12.52 -28.53 -17.09
N ASP A 444 -12.02 -27.81 -18.10
CA ASP A 444 -11.11 -28.35 -19.09
C ASP A 444 -9.79 -28.80 -18.44
N PRO A 445 -9.13 -29.83 -18.98
CA PRO A 445 -7.76 -30.12 -18.59
C PRO A 445 -6.83 -28.98 -19.00
N GLY A 446 -5.65 -28.93 -18.38
CA GLY A 446 -4.60 -28.04 -18.82
C GLY A 446 -4.13 -28.39 -20.24
N SER A 447 -3.57 -27.38 -20.92
CA SER A 447 -2.91 -27.56 -22.21
C SER A 447 -1.46 -28.06 -22.02
N ALA A 448 -1.02 -28.99 -22.87
CA ALA A 448 0.37 -29.45 -22.91
C ALA A 448 1.19 -28.61 -23.90
N SER A 449 2.45 -28.27 -23.57
CA SER A 449 3.32 -27.47 -24.45
C SER A 449 3.97 -28.29 -25.57
N ALA A 450 4.04 -29.62 -25.43
CA ALA A 450 4.64 -30.52 -26.41
C ALA A 450 3.87 -31.85 -26.50
N TYR A 451 2.94 -31.93 -27.44
CA TYR A 451 2.43 -33.10 -28.19
C TYR A 451 2.23 -34.50 -27.56
N ILE A 452 2.27 -34.73 -26.25
CA ILE A 452 2.26 -36.12 -25.74
C ILE A 452 0.98 -36.50 -24.99
N ARG A 453 0.51 -35.81 -23.94
CA ARG A 453 -0.80 -36.12 -23.29
C ARG A 453 -1.46 -34.91 -22.63
N LYS A 454 -2.71 -34.61 -23.02
CA LYS A 454 -3.60 -33.72 -22.25
C LYS A 454 -4.09 -34.44 -20.98
N GLY A 455 -4.37 -33.67 -19.94
CA GLY A 455 -5.01 -34.18 -18.73
C GLY A 455 -6.42 -34.69 -19.05
N ASN A 456 -7.01 -35.45 -18.14
CA ASN A 456 -8.40 -35.89 -18.27
C ASN A 456 -9.34 -34.70 -18.12
N GLU A 457 -10.45 -34.73 -18.85
CA GLU A 457 -11.55 -33.78 -18.65
C GLU A 457 -12.06 -33.85 -17.21
N GLY A 458 -12.49 -32.69 -16.71
CA GLY A 458 -13.16 -32.62 -15.43
C GLY A 458 -14.57 -33.22 -15.49
N VAL A 459 -15.25 -33.21 -14.36
CA VAL A 459 -16.61 -33.74 -14.25
C VAL A 459 -17.57 -32.60 -13.89
N TYR A 460 -18.61 -32.42 -14.70
CA TYR A 460 -19.75 -31.56 -14.37
C TYR A 460 -20.95 -32.41 -14.00
N THR A 461 -21.59 -32.10 -12.86
CA THR A 461 -22.85 -32.70 -12.47
C THR A 461 -23.84 -31.61 -12.11
N GLU A 462 -25.08 -31.77 -12.59
CA GLU A 462 -26.18 -30.86 -12.27
C GLU A 462 -27.33 -31.66 -11.68
N THR A 463 -27.83 -31.24 -10.52
CA THR A 463 -28.93 -31.90 -9.84
C THR A 463 -29.96 -30.91 -9.34
N VAL A 464 -31.22 -31.34 -9.29
CA VAL A 464 -32.30 -30.58 -8.66
C VAL A 464 -32.63 -31.26 -7.33
N GLN A 465 -32.47 -30.52 -6.23
CA GLN A 465 -32.71 -31.02 -4.89
C GLN A 465 -33.13 -29.85 -3.98
N LYS A 466 -34.14 -30.05 -3.14
CA LYS A 466 -34.53 -29.06 -2.13
C LYS A 466 -33.37 -28.80 -1.16
N LEU A 467 -32.96 -27.54 -1.08
CA LEU A 467 -31.85 -27.09 -0.23
C LEU A 467 -32.40 -26.57 1.12
N SER A 468 -31.68 -26.75 2.22
CA SER A 468 -32.20 -26.51 3.58
C SER A 468 -31.74 -25.21 4.25
N TRP A 469 -30.78 -24.49 3.67
CA TRP A 469 -30.16 -23.30 4.28
C TRP A 469 -30.85 -21.98 3.99
#